data_AF-A0A964ZU76-F1
#
_entry.id   AF-A0A964ZU76-F1
#
_cell.length_a   1.000
_cell.length_b   1.000
_cell.length_c   1.000
_cell.angle_alpha   90.00
_cell.angle_beta   90.00
_cell.angle_gamma   90.00
#
_symmetry.space_group_name_H-M   'P 1'
#
loop_
_entity.id
_entity.type
_entity.pdbx_description
1 polymer ?
#
loop_
_entity_poly.entity_id
_entity_poly.type
_entity_poly.pdbx_seq_one_letter_code
_entity_poly.pdbx_strand_id
1 'polypeptide(L)'
;MRARILSHHGRQAWVIDQQGQHHLCVYKGRDQEPMTNDWVEIDQTLSPAVILRQLPRKNTLLRSEVHRSKALAANIDQALIVVSGDPLFSDELLARMICACVAEGIAGLIVVNKMDLTQPTERARQQLSSFKGCLRQLDWAVLEVAAKPKTPGFIQSENADLVRRLAGKTTVVLGQSGMGKSSLLNWLVPEFNAQTQEISTALQTGRHTTTASRMVSAHGGWLIDTPGFQL
;
A
#
# COMPACT_ATOMS: atom_id res chain seq x y z
N MET A 1 -24.11 -3.12 10.03
CA MET A 1 -23.08 -4.18 9.90
C MET A 1 -21.70 -3.55 9.81
N ARG A 2 -20.63 -4.16 10.35
CA ARG A 2 -19.26 -3.63 10.24
C ARG A 2 -18.59 -4.09 8.95
N ALA A 3 -17.88 -3.18 8.28
CA ALA A 3 -17.16 -3.42 7.03
C ALA A 3 -15.84 -2.63 6.97
N ARG A 4 -14.98 -2.91 5.98
CA ARG A 4 -13.77 -2.14 5.64
C ARG A 4 -13.89 -1.52 4.26
N ILE A 5 -13.43 -0.29 4.11
CA ILE A 5 -13.31 0.36 2.80
C ILE A 5 -12.13 -0.25 2.02
N LEU A 6 -12.41 -0.86 0.87
CA LEU A 6 -11.39 -1.36 -0.06
C LEU A 6 -10.84 -0.25 -0.95
N SER A 7 -11.71 0.66 -1.37
CA SER A 7 -11.39 1.84 -2.17
C SER A 7 -12.58 2.79 -2.16
N HIS A 8 -12.36 4.05 -2.50
CA HIS A 8 -13.43 5.05 -2.58
C HIS A 8 -13.20 6.01 -3.75
N HIS A 9 -14.30 6.53 -4.30
CA HIS A 9 -14.28 7.54 -5.33
C HIS A 9 -15.52 8.43 -5.23
N GLY A 10 -15.32 9.75 -5.13
CA GLY A 10 -16.42 10.69 -4.94
C GLY A 10 -17.27 10.33 -3.71
N ARG A 11 -18.57 10.09 -3.92
CA ARG A 11 -19.53 9.73 -2.87
C ARG A 11 -19.74 8.21 -2.72
N GLN A 12 -18.94 7.41 -3.39
CA GLN A 12 -19.06 5.95 -3.40
C GLN A 12 -17.84 5.30 -2.74
N ALA A 13 -18.07 4.16 -2.12
CA ALA A 13 -17.04 3.29 -1.56
C ALA A 13 -17.32 1.84 -1.94
N TRP A 14 -16.27 1.11 -2.27
CA TRP A 14 -16.32 -0.33 -2.37
C TRP A 14 -15.87 -0.88 -1.02
N VAL A 15 -16.71 -1.68 -0.36
CA VAL A 15 -16.44 -2.17 1.00
C VAL A 15 -16.54 -3.69 1.05
N ILE A 16 -15.82 -4.29 2.01
CA ILE A 16 -15.93 -5.70 2.35
C ILE A 16 -16.45 -5.86 3.78
N ASP A 17 -17.48 -6.68 3.95
CA ASP A 17 -18.02 -6.99 5.29
C ASP A 17 -17.25 -8.12 5.99
N GLN A 18 -17.67 -8.45 7.21
CA GLN A 18 -17.04 -9.49 8.02
C GLN A 18 -17.24 -10.91 7.47
N GLN A 19 -18.20 -11.11 6.56
CA GLN A 19 -18.44 -12.39 5.90
C GLN A 19 -17.65 -12.50 4.58
N GLY A 20 -16.89 -11.47 4.22
CA GLY A 20 -16.13 -11.41 2.98
C GLY A 20 -16.98 -10.99 1.77
N GLN A 21 -18.20 -10.51 1.97
CA GLN A 21 -19.04 -10.05 0.87
C GLN A 21 -18.72 -8.60 0.51
N HIS A 22 -18.70 -8.31 -0.79
CA HIS A 22 -18.43 -6.98 -1.31
C HIS A 22 -19.73 -6.19 -1.53
N HIS A 23 -19.70 -4.90 -1.18
CA HIS A 23 -20.85 -4.00 -1.32
C HIS A 23 -20.42 -2.67 -1.93
N LEU A 24 -21.20 -2.17 -2.91
CA LEU A 24 -21.11 -0.78 -3.32
C LEU A 24 -21.92 0.05 -2.34
N CYS A 25 -21.25 0.98 -1.66
CA CYS A 25 -21.89 1.85 -0.69
C CYS A 25 -21.82 3.32 -1.10
N VAL A 26 -22.77 4.10 -0.59
CA VAL A 26 -22.76 5.57 -0.65
C VAL A 26 -22.67 6.17 0.75
N TYR A 27 -22.05 7.34 0.88
CA TYR A 27 -21.95 8.04 2.16
C TYR A 27 -23.21 8.82 2.51
N LYS A 28 -23.64 8.74 3.77
CA LYS A 28 -24.66 9.61 4.36
C LYS A 28 -24.03 10.95 4.76
N GLY A 29 -24.53 12.07 4.19
CA GLY A 29 -24.03 13.42 4.50
C GLY A 29 -22.92 13.92 3.56
N ARG A 30 -22.38 15.12 3.84
CA ARG A 30 -21.39 15.81 2.98
C ARG A 30 -19.96 15.81 3.56
N ASP A 31 -19.80 15.60 4.86
CA ASP A 31 -18.52 15.80 5.55
C ASP A 31 -17.92 14.47 6.03
N GLN A 32 -17.51 13.62 5.08
CA GLN A 32 -16.67 12.47 5.41
C GLN A 32 -15.40 12.52 4.58
N GLU A 33 -14.26 12.30 5.25
CA GLU A 33 -12.94 12.12 4.64
C GLU A 33 -12.57 10.63 4.72
N PRO A 34 -13.26 9.77 3.95
CA PRO A 34 -13.01 8.34 3.99
C PRO A 34 -11.59 8.05 3.53
N MET A 35 -11.01 7.02 4.12
CA MET A 35 -9.72 6.48 3.71
C MET A 35 -9.88 5.03 3.33
N THR A 36 -9.07 4.60 2.37
CA THR A 36 -8.86 3.17 2.15
C THR A 36 -8.47 2.54 3.48
N ASN A 37 -9.09 1.40 3.77
CA ASN A 37 -8.96 0.65 5.01
C ASN A 37 -9.63 1.26 6.27
N ASP A 38 -10.50 2.26 6.11
CA ASP A 38 -11.37 2.64 7.22
C ASP A 38 -12.34 1.52 7.60
N TRP A 39 -12.52 1.33 8.91
CA TRP A 39 -13.64 0.55 9.42
C TRP A 39 -14.90 1.41 9.42
N VAL A 40 -15.99 0.86 8.90
CA VAL A 40 -17.27 1.57 8.77
C VAL A 40 -18.42 0.71 9.24
N GLU A 41 -19.52 1.35 9.62
CA GLU A 41 -20.82 0.71 9.74
C GLU A 41 -21.65 0.99 8.51
N ILE A 42 -22.20 -0.07 7.92
CA ILE A 42 -23.07 -0.02 6.75
C ILE A 42 -24.48 -0.50 7.07
N ASP A 43 -25.44 0.07 6.35
CA ASP A 43 -26.82 -0.39 6.23
C ASP A 43 -27.02 -1.03 4.85
N GLN A 44 -27.18 -2.36 4.85
CA GLN A 44 -27.40 -3.17 3.65
C GLN A 44 -28.89 -3.34 3.31
N THR A 45 -29.80 -2.84 4.16
CA THR A 45 -31.25 -2.87 3.86
C THR A 45 -31.63 -1.87 2.77
N LEU A 46 -30.74 -0.93 2.48
CA LEU A 46 -30.87 0.09 1.44
C LEU A 46 -30.12 -0.34 0.16
N SER A 47 -30.60 0.13 -0.99
CA SER A 47 -29.98 -0.12 -2.30
C SER A 47 -29.74 1.20 -3.04
N PRO A 48 -28.48 1.61 -3.28
CA PRO A 48 -27.23 0.99 -2.82
C PRO A 48 -27.10 1.05 -1.29
N ALA A 49 -26.26 0.17 -0.73
CA ALA A 49 -25.99 0.15 0.71
C ALA A 49 -25.42 1.51 1.18
N VAL A 50 -25.63 1.87 2.44
CA VAL A 50 -25.25 3.19 2.96
C VAL A 50 -24.20 3.07 4.05
N ILE A 51 -23.09 3.80 3.93
CA ILE A 51 -22.16 4.02 5.03
C ILE A 51 -22.81 4.99 6.03
N LEU A 52 -23.10 4.48 7.22
CA LEU A 52 -23.73 5.21 8.31
C LEU A 52 -22.71 6.10 9.04
N ARG A 53 -21.57 5.51 9.39
CA ARG A 53 -20.48 6.20 10.08
C ARG A 53 -19.14 5.48 9.93
N GLN A 54 -18.07 6.25 10.08
CA GLN A 54 -16.72 5.74 10.23
C GLN A 54 -16.45 5.39 11.69
N LEU A 55 -15.69 4.33 11.93
CA LEU A 55 -15.20 3.94 13.24
C LEU A 55 -13.82 4.57 13.52
N PRO A 56 -13.40 4.66 14.80
CA PRO A 56 -12.10 5.25 15.16
C PRO A 56 -10.92 4.58 14.44
N ARG A 57 -9.97 5.40 13.99
CA ARG A 57 -8.72 4.95 13.36
C ARG A 57 -7.66 4.71 14.43
N LYS A 58 -6.81 3.69 14.23
CA LYS A 58 -5.59 3.54 15.04
C LYS A 58 -4.42 4.42 14.58
N ASN A 59 -4.35 4.73 13.28
CA ASN A 59 -3.35 5.59 12.65
C ASN A 59 -3.85 6.05 11.27
N THR A 60 -3.20 7.07 10.71
CA THR A 60 -3.60 7.67 9.43
C THR A 60 -2.37 8.06 8.60
N LEU A 61 -2.19 7.46 7.43
CA LEU A 61 -1.13 7.90 6.53
C LEU A 61 -1.65 8.90 5.49
N LEU A 62 -1.07 10.10 5.50
CA LEU A 62 -1.39 11.18 4.56
C LEU A 62 -0.26 11.36 3.54
N ARG A 63 -0.63 11.77 2.34
CA ARG A 63 0.29 12.27 1.31
C ARG A 63 0.21 13.78 1.29
N SER A 64 1.32 14.47 1.57
CA SER A 64 1.41 15.91 1.37
C SER A 64 1.55 16.22 -0.14
N GLU A 65 0.65 17.04 -0.67
CA GLU A 65 0.78 17.70 -1.98
C GLU A 65 0.95 19.21 -1.75
N VAL A 66 1.43 19.94 -2.77
CA VAL A 66 1.86 21.36 -2.69
C VAL A 66 0.82 22.28 -2.03
N HIS A 67 -0.47 21.95 -2.15
CA HIS A 67 -1.55 22.78 -1.60
C HIS A 67 -2.54 22.05 -0.69
N ARG A 68 -2.44 20.71 -0.55
CA ARG A 68 -3.37 19.89 0.26
C ARG A 68 -2.71 18.58 0.70
N SER A 69 -3.13 18.06 1.83
CA SER A 69 -2.85 16.66 2.20
C SER A 69 -3.96 15.77 1.67
N LYS A 70 -3.59 14.70 0.95
CA LYS A 70 -4.52 13.67 0.48
C LYS A 70 -4.39 12.43 1.35
N ALA A 71 -5.52 11.95 1.86
CA ALA A 71 -5.56 10.69 2.57
C ALA A 71 -5.08 9.52 1.71
N LEU A 72 -4.13 8.72 2.22
CA LEU A 72 -3.73 7.48 1.56
C LEU A 72 -4.50 6.29 2.11
N ALA A 73 -4.38 6.05 3.41
CA ALA A 73 -5.01 4.93 4.09
C ALA A 73 -4.98 5.08 5.61
N ALA A 74 -5.84 4.33 6.29
CA ALA A 74 -5.91 4.26 7.74
C ALA A 74 -5.67 2.82 8.23
N ASN A 75 -5.55 2.65 9.55
CA ASN A 75 -5.51 1.33 10.20
C ASN A 75 -4.42 0.39 9.66
N ILE A 76 -3.24 0.95 9.39
CA ILE A 76 -2.09 0.27 8.80
C ILE A 76 -1.29 -0.43 9.90
N ASP A 77 -0.88 -1.67 9.67
CA ASP A 77 0.01 -2.41 10.57
C ASP A 77 1.49 -2.10 10.26
N GLN A 78 1.83 -2.03 8.98
CA GLN A 78 3.20 -1.73 8.55
C GLN A 78 3.25 -1.05 7.17
N ALA A 79 4.37 -0.39 6.88
CA ALA A 79 4.71 0.14 5.57
C ALA A 79 5.78 -0.73 4.89
N LEU A 80 5.56 -1.04 3.61
CA LEU A 80 6.54 -1.65 2.73
C LEU A 80 7.09 -0.57 1.80
N ILE A 81 8.29 -0.06 2.09
CA ILE A 81 8.90 0.99 1.28
C ILE A 81 9.80 0.34 0.22
N VAL A 82 9.40 0.48 -1.04
CA VAL A 82 10.12 -0.09 -2.18
C VAL A 82 11.10 0.92 -2.75
N VAL A 83 12.39 0.54 -2.78
CA VAL A 83 13.49 1.28 -3.40
C VAL A 83 14.15 0.43 -4.49
N SER A 84 14.95 1.06 -5.35
CA SER A 84 15.66 0.43 -6.48
C SER A 84 16.92 1.22 -6.79
N GLY A 85 17.92 0.56 -7.38
CA GLY A 85 19.13 1.22 -7.89
C GLY A 85 19.03 1.70 -9.35
N ASP A 86 17.96 1.30 -10.05
CA ASP A 86 17.67 1.71 -11.42
C ASP A 86 16.15 1.91 -11.64
N PRO A 87 15.65 3.16 -11.82
CA PRO A 87 16.38 4.37 -11.48
C PRO A 87 16.74 4.36 -9.98
N LEU A 88 17.78 5.11 -9.62
CA LEU A 88 18.20 5.24 -8.24
C LEU A 88 17.14 5.99 -7.42
N PHE A 89 16.86 5.54 -6.20
CA PHE A 89 15.87 6.15 -5.33
C PHE A 89 16.33 7.51 -4.79
N SER A 90 15.39 8.36 -4.36
CA SER A 90 15.67 9.63 -3.70
C SER A 90 15.79 9.46 -2.17
N ASP A 91 16.90 9.93 -1.59
CA ASP A 91 17.10 9.97 -0.13
C ASP A 91 16.06 10.83 0.57
N GLU A 92 15.70 11.97 -0.03
CA GLU A 92 14.70 12.87 0.54
C GLU A 92 13.33 12.18 0.61
N LEU A 93 12.90 11.51 -0.47
CA LEU A 93 11.63 10.80 -0.47
C LEU A 93 11.65 9.62 0.52
N LEU A 94 12.76 8.89 0.59
CA LEU A 94 12.91 7.80 1.57
C LEU A 94 12.81 8.33 3.01
N ALA A 95 13.56 9.38 3.33
CA ALA A 95 13.52 10.01 4.65
C ALA A 95 12.11 10.49 5.02
N ARG A 96 11.42 11.17 4.11
CA ARG A 96 10.05 11.65 4.32
C ARG A 96 9.07 10.51 4.56
N MET A 97 9.18 9.40 3.82
CA MET A 97 8.32 8.22 4.04
C MET A 97 8.60 7.56 5.40
N ILE A 98 9.87 7.43 5.79
CA ILE A 98 10.25 6.90 7.12
C ILE A 98 9.65 7.79 8.21
N CYS A 99 9.88 9.10 8.14
CA CYS A 99 9.36 10.06 9.12
C CYS A 99 7.84 10.02 9.23
N ALA A 100 7.12 9.95 8.10
CA ALA A 100 5.66 9.87 8.10
C ALA A 100 5.15 8.58 8.78
N CYS A 101 5.80 7.44 8.54
CA CYS A 101 5.42 6.20 9.20
C CYS A 101 5.70 6.25 10.69
N VAL A 102 6.88 6.74 11.11
CA VAL A 102 7.26 6.85 12.52
C VAL A 102 6.32 7.78 13.28
N ALA A 103 5.97 8.93 12.70
CA ALA A 103 5.03 9.89 13.30
C ALA A 103 3.64 9.27 13.55
N GLU A 104 3.22 8.33 12.70
CA GLU A 104 1.93 7.64 12.79
C GLU A 104 2.01 6.28 13.52
N GLY A 105 3.15 5.95 14.12
CA GLY A 105 3.36 4.66 14.81
C GLY A 105 3.25 3.44 13.88
N ILE A 106 3.57 3.60 12.59
CA ILE A 106 3.55 2.54 11.58
C ILE A 106 4.94 1.92 11.49
N ALA A 107 5.04 0.62 11.79
CA ALA A 107 6.29 -0.14 11.60
C ALA A 107 6.65 -0.22 10.10
N GLY A 108 7.92 -0.41 9.77
CA GLY A 108 8.37 -0.39 8.37
C GLY A 108 9.27 -1.55 7.98
N LEU A 109 9.24 -1.83 6.69
CA LEU A 109 10.09 -2.80 6.00
C LEU A 109 10.60 -2.14 4.72
N ILE A 110 11.92 -2.07 4.54
CA ILE A 110 12.53 -1.60 3.30
C ILE A 110 12.72 -2.79 2.37
N VAL A 111 12.34 -2.62 1.12
CA VAL A 111 12.61 -3.59 0.06
C VAL A 111 13.46 -2.95 -1.02
N VAL A 112 14.66 -3.47 -1.23
CA VAL A 112 15.50 -3.19 -2.39
C VAL A 112 15.04 -4.12 -3.51
N ASN A 113 14.32 -3.57 -4.48
CA ASN A 113 13.79 -4.33 -5.61
C ASN A 113 14.80 -4.37 -6.77
N LYS A 114 14.55 -5.25 -7.75
CA LYS A 114 15.38 -5.48 -8.95
C LYS A 114 16.75 -6.05 -8.60
N MET A 115 16.78 -6.94 -7.61
CA MET A 115 17.99 -7.61 -7.15
C MET A 115 18.75 -8.40 -8.21
N ASP A 116 18.08 -8.74 -9.30
CA ASP A 116 18.68 -9.36 -10.48
C ASP A 116 19.68 -8.42 -11.19
N LEU A 117 19.67 -7.12 -10.90
CA LEU A 117 20.60 -6.12 -11.44
C LEU A 117 21.72 -5.82 -10.45
N THR A 118 22.80 -6.61 -10.46
CA THR A 118 23.88 -6.55 -9.46
C THR A 118 24.47 -5.13 -9.27
N GLN A 119 24.85 -4.44 -10.34
CA GLN A 119 25.44 -3.10 -10.22
C GLN A 119 24.44 -2.05 -9.68
N PRO A 120 23.21 -1.94 -10.20
CA PRO A 120 22.17 -1.11 -9.57
C PRO A 120 21.90 -1.44 -8.11
N THR A 121 21.77 -2.72 -7.75
CA THR A 121 21.60 -3.16 -6.37
C THR A 121 22.71 -2.63 -5.47
N GLU A 122 23.97 -2.77 -5.86
CA GLU A 122 25.09 -2.28 -5.06
C GLU A 122 25.02 -0.76 -4.87
N ARG A 123 24.61 0.01 -5.89
CA ARG A 123 24.37 1.45 -5.75
C ARG A 123 23.27 1.75 -4.73
N ALA A 124 22.17 1.00 -4.77
CA ALA A 124 21.08 1.15 -3.80
C ALA A 124 21.54 0.81 -2.37
N ARG A 125 22.33 -0.26 -2.19
CA ARG A 125 22.94 -0.63 -0.89
C ARG A 125 23.85 0.48 -0.35
N GLN A 126 24.71 1.02 -1.21
CA GLN A 126 25.61 2.12 -0.83
C GLN A 126 24.82 3.34 -0.38
N GLN A 127 23.78 3.73 -1.11
CA GLN A 127 22.95 4.87 -0.73
C GLN A 127 22.14 4.60 0.56
N LEU A 128 21.59 3.40 0.73
CA LEU A 128 20.90 3.00 1.96
C LEU A 128 21.82 2.95 3.19
N SER A 129 23.14 2.87 3.01
CA SER A 129 24.10 2.83 4.13
C SER A 129 23.98 4.05 5.05
N SER A 130 23.62 5.22 4.49
CA SER A 130 23.35 6.46 5.23
C SER A 130 22.16 6.33 6.21
N PHE A 131 21.24 5.39 5.97
CA PHE A 131 20.05 5.16 6.79
C PHE A 131 20.23 4.00 7.80
N LYS A 132 21.32 3.24 7.73
CA LYS A 132 21.51 2.01 8.52
C LYS A 132 21.37 2.21 10.03
N GLY A 133 21.88 3.34 10.55
CA GLY A 133 21.77 3.69 11.97
C GLY A 133 20.32 3.91 12.39
N CYS A 134 19.57 4.69 11.61
CA CYS A 134 18.15 4.96 11.84
C CYS A 134 17.30 3.69 11.72
N LEU A 135 17.46 2.91 10.65
CA LEU A 135 16.71 1.68 10.45
C LEU A 135 16.94 0.67 11.59
N ARG A 136 18.18 0.57 12.10
CA ARG A 136 18.49 -0.27 13.27
C ARG A 136 17.79 0.22 14.54
N GLN A 137 17.72 1.53 14.78
CA GLN A 137 17.03 2.09 15.95
C GLN A 137 15.52 1.88 15.87
N LEU A 138 14.95 1.89 14.67
CA LEU A 138 13.54 1.66 14.42
C LEU A 138 13.14 0.18 14.37
N ASP A 139 14.11 -0.74 14.39
CA ASP A 139 13.93 -2.18 14.12
C ASP A 139 13.30 -2.47 12.74
N TRP A 140 13.69 -1.69 11.73
CA TRP A 140 13.21 -1.85 10.36
C TRP A 140 14.18 -2.74 9.57
N ALA A 141 13.67 -3.88 9.10
CA ALA A 141 14.44 -4.77 8.25
C ALA A 141 14.60 -4.21 6.83
N VAL A 142 15.70 -4.60 6.18
CA VAL A 142 15.95 -4.39 4.75
C VAL A 142 15.98 -5.77 4.11
N LEU A 143 15.11 -5.99 3.14
CA LEU A 143 15.11 -7.20 2.31
C LEU A 143 15.43 -6.83 0.88
N GLU A 144 16.01 -7.77 0.15
CA GLU A 144 16.35 -7.56 -1.23
C GLU A 144 15.64 -8.60 -2.11
N VAL A 145 14.85 -8.12 -3.07
CA VAL A 145 13.95 -8.97 -3.85
C VAL A 145 14.08 -8.72 -5.35
N ALA A 146 13.76 -9.74 -6.12
CA ALA A 146 13.54 -9.63 -7.55
C ALA A 146 12.09 -10.03 -7.84
N ALA A 147 11.20 -9.04 -7.96
CA ALA A 147 9.78 -9.29 -8.26
C ALA A 147 9.56 -9.84 -9.68
N LYS A 148 10.46 -9.52 -10.62
CA LYS A 148 10.47 -10.00 -12.00
C LYS A 148 11.91 -10.35 -12.38
N PRO A 149 12.45 -11.49 -11.92
CA PRO A 149 13.83 -11.84 -12.21
C PRO A 149 14.00 -11.99 -13.72
N LYS A 150 14.92 -11.22 -14.31
CA LYS A 150 15.28 -11.37 -15.73
C LYS A 150 16.36 -12.44 -15.95
N THR A 151 17.01 -12.87 -14.86
CA THR A 151 18.12 -13.81 -14.86
C THR A 151 17.66 -15.19 -14.36
N PRO A 152 17.84 -16.27 -15.13
CA PRO A 152 17.54 -17.64 -14.68
C PRO A 152 18.38 -18.04 -13.45
N GLY A 153 17.79 -18.81 -12.53
CA GLY A 153 18.51 -19.36 -11.36
C GLY A 153 18.50 -18.48 -10.09
N PHE A 154 17.73 -17.39 -10.06
CA PHE A 154 17.62 -16.54 -8.87
C PHE A 154 16.90 -17.26 -7.72
N ILE A 155 17.57 -17.39 -6.57
CA ILE A 155 17.08 -18.13 -5.38
C ILE A 155 16.03 -17.27 -4.64
N GLN A 156 14.88 -17.88 -4.33
CA GLN A 156 13.66 -17.23 -3.80
C GLN A 156 13.62 -17.13 -2.26
N SER A 157 14.75 -17.27 -1.55
CA SER A 157 14.74 -17.34 -0.07
C SER A 157 14.27 -16.05 0.60
N GLU A 158 14.70 -14.88 0.10
CA GLU A 158 14.28 -13.57 0.64
C GLU A 158 12.84 -13.23 0.27
N ASN A 159 12.36 -13.72 -0.87
CA ASN A 159 10.96 -13.65 -1.27
C ASN A 159 10.05 -14.36 -0.26
N ALA A 160 10.47 -15.53 0.23
CA ALA A 160 9.73 -16.26 1.27
C ALA A 160 9.74 -15.50 2.62
N ASP A 161 10.83 -14.80 2.96
CA ASP A 161 10.87 -13.97 4.17
C ASP A 161 9.94 -12.75 4.07
N LEU A 162 9.90 -12.11 2.90
CA LEU A 162 8.95 -11.03 2.64
C LEU A 162 7.51 -11.50 2.86
N VAL A 163 7.11 -12.62 2.27
CA VAL A 163 5.75 -13.18 2.46
C VAL A 163 5.44 -13.45 3.92
N ARG A 164 6.37 -14.04 4.68
CA ARG A 164 6.19 -14.27 6.12
C ARG A 164 6.00 -12.97 6.90
N ARG A 165 6.75 -11.92 6.58
CA ARG A 165 6.65 -10.61 7.25
C ARG A 165 5.35 -9.87 6.91
N LEU A 166 4.76 -10.15 5.75
CA LEU A 166 3.49 -9.57 5.30
C LEU A 166 2.26 -10.33 5.79
N ALA A 167 2.41 -11.62 6.11
CA ALA A 167 1.30 -12.49 6.47
C ALA A 167 0.47 -11.95 7.64
N GLY A 168 -0.86 -11.97 7.49
CA GLY A 168 -1.80 -11.53 8.53
C GLY A 168 -1.84 -10.02 8.83
N LYS A 169 -1.06 -9.20 8.12
CA LYS A 169 -0.95 -7.75 8.37
C LYS A 169 -1.58 -6.93 7.25
N THR A 170 -2.01 -5.72 7.60
CA THR A 170 -2.38 -4.68 6.64
C THR A 170 -1.16 -3.83 6.32
N THR A 171 -0.64 -3.99 5.11
CA THR A 171 0.61 -3.36 4.67
C THR A 171 0.34 -2.33 3.59
N VAL A 172 0.78 -1.09 3.81
CA VAL A 172 0.78 -0.06 2.77
C VAL A 172 2.05 -0.12 1.95
N VAL A 173 1.93 -0.15 0.62
CA VAL A 173 3.10 -0.20 -0.28
C VAL A 173 3.44 1.22 -0.72
N LEU A 174 4.63 1.69 -0.37
CA LEU A 174 5.14 3.03 -0.61
C LEU A 174 6.38 2.98 -1.51
N GLY A 175 6.72 4.12 -2.11
CA GLY A 175 7.93 4.26 -2.93
C GLY A 175 7.73 5.18 -4.13
N GLN A 176 8.84 5.72 -4.62
CA GLN A 176 8.86 6.56 -5.82
C GLN A 176 8.33 5.81 -7.06
N SER A 177 7.82 6.55 -8.04
CA SER A 177 7.54 5.99 -9.37
C SER A 177 8.79 5.31 -9.96
N GLY A 178 8.63 4.17 -10.63
CA GLY A 178 9.75 3.42 -11.23
C GLY A 178 10.49 2.43 -10.31
N MET A 179 10.27 2.46 -8.99
CA MET A 179 10.87 1.51 -8.03
C MET A 179 10.33 0.06 -8.15
N GLY A 180 9.29 -0.14 -8.95
CA GLY A 180 8.74 -1.47 -9.26
C GLY A 180 7.66 -1.97 -8.29
N LYS A 181 7.00 -1.08 -7.53
CA LYS A 181 5.84 -1.40 -6.66
C LYS A 181 4.79 -2.26 -7.36
N SER A 182 4.33 -1.86 -8.55
CA SER A 182 3.31 -2.62 -9.29
C SER A 182 3.82 -4.00 -9.71
N SER A 183 5.11 -4.15 -10.02
CA SER A 183 5.68 -5.47 -10.32
C SER A 183 5.74 -6.34 -9.06
N LEU A 184 6.10 -5.75 -7.91
CA LEU A 184 6.11 -6.44 -6.62
C LEU A 184 4.70 -6.86 -6.18
N LEU A 185 3.71 -5.98 -6.34
CA LEU A 185 2.31 -6.27 -6.04
C LEU A 185 1.75 -7.42 -6.88
N ASN A 186 2.04 -7.43 -8.18
CA ASN A 186 1.65 -8.54 -9.06
C ASN A 186 2.36 -9.86 -8.73
N TRP A 187 3.58 -9.79 -8.19
CA TRP A 187 4.31 -10.97 -7.74
C TRP A 187 3.75 -11.51 -6.40
N LEU A 188 3.43 -10.61 -5.46
CA LEU A 188 2.82 -10.96 -4.16
C LEU A 188 1.39 -11.49 -4.33
N VAL A 189 0.64 -10.92 -5.26
CA VAL A 189 -0.77 -11.26 -5.51
C VAL A 189 -0.91 -11.53 -7.01
N PRO A 190 -0.87 -12.81 -7.44
CA PRO A 190 -1.02 -13.17 -8.85
C PRO A 190 -2.31 -12.60 -9.49
N GLU A 191 -3.37 -12.47 -8.68
CA GLU A 191 -4.67 -11.92 -9.10
C GLU A 191 -4.82 -10.41 -8.87
N PHE A 192 -3.73 -9.69 -8.60
CA PHE A 192 -3.75 -8.26 -8.25
C PHE A 192 -4.53 -7.42 -9.28
N ASN A 193 -4.28 -7.65 -10.57
CA ASN A 193 -4.96 -6.91 -11.64
C ASN A 193 -6.46 -7.22 -11.69
N ALA A 194 -6.87 -8.45 -11.41
CA ALA A 194 -8.28 -8.83 -11.37
C ALA A 194 -9.01 -8.14 -10.20
N GLN A 195 -8.45 -8.21 -8.98
CA GLN A 195 -9.03 -7.57 -7.80
C GLN A 195 -9.10 -6.04 -7.96
N THR A 196 -8.04 -5.41 -8.49
CA THR A 196 -8.07 -3.96 -8.74
C THR A 196 -9.02 -3.54 -9.86
N GLN A 197 -9.22 -4.39 -10.88
CA GLN A 197 -10.16 -4.15 -11.97
C GLN A 197 -11.61 -4.25 -11.48
N GLU A 198 -11.94 -5.20 -10.60
CA GLU A 198 -13.26 -5.30 -9.95
C GLU A 198 -13.60 -4.00 -9.21
N ILE A 199 -12.68 -3.54 -8.35
CA ILE A 199 -12.82 -2.29 -7.59
C ILE A 199 -13.04 -1.09 -8.53
N SER A 200 -12.24 -0.98 -9.59
CA SER A 200 -12.31 0.15 -10.54
C SER A 200 -13.62 0.14 -11.33
N THR A 201 -14.11 -1.04 -11.68
CA THR A 201 -15.38 -1.23 -12.40
C THR A 201 -16.56 -0.86 -11.51
N ALA A 202 -16.55 -1.32 -10.26
CA ALA A 202 -17.58 -0.99 -9.27
C ALA A 202 -17.68 0.51 -8.98
N LEU A 203 -16.54 1.22 -8.96
CA LEU A 203 -16.47 2.66 -8.70
C LEU A 203 -16.50 3.53 -9.97
N GLN A 204 -16.64 2.94 -11.15
CA GLN A 204 -16.68 3.64 -12.45
C GLN A 204 -15.49 4.59 -12.71
N THR A 205 -14.30 4.30 -12.15
CA THR A 205 -13.14 5.21 -12.21
C THR A 205 -12.27 5.05 -13.46
N GLY A 206 -12.62 4.16 -14.37
CA GLY A 206 -11.78 3.77 -15.52
C GLY A 206 -10.59 2.86 -15.14
N ARG A 207 -9.97 2.25 -16.16
CA ARG A 207 -8.96 1.18 -16.01
C ARG A 207 -7.51 1.68 -15.80
N HIS A 208 -7.23 2.96 -16.04
CA HIS A 208 -5.86 3.43 -16.31
C HIS A 208 -5.27 4.46 -15.33
N THR A 209 -6.01 4.90 -14.31
CA THR A 209 -5.53 5.95 -13.41
C THR A 209 -5.53 5.47 -11.96
N THR A 210 -4.37 5.02 -11.46
CA THR A 210 -4.13 4.75 -10.03
C THR A 210 -4.05 6.08 -9.27
N THR A 211 -5.16 6.82 -9.19
CA THR A 211 -5.24 8.11 -8.47
C THR A 211 -5.77 7.95 -7.05
N ALA A 212 -6.28 6.77 -6.70
CA ALA A 212 -6.79 6.41 -5.38
C ALA A 212 -6.10 5.13 -4.87
N SER A 213 -5.90 5.06 -3.56
CA SER A 213 -5.35 3.88 -2.91
C SER A 213 -6.34 2.72 -2.96
N ARG A 214 -5.84 1.50 -3.21
CA ARG A 214 -6.68 0.30 -3.32
C ARG A 214 -6.19 -0.77 -2.37
N MET A 215 -7.08 -1.39 -1.63
CA MET A 215 -6.77 -2.49 -0.73
C MET A 215 -7.19 -3.82 -1.36
N VAL A 216 -6.27 -4.78 -1.37
CA VAL A 216 -6.45 -6.14 -1.91
C VAL A 216 -6.06 -7.18 -0.86
N SER A 217 -6.68 -8.36 -0.93
CA SER A 217 -6.35 -9.45 0.00
C SER A 217 -5.02 -10.10 -0.39
N ALA A 218 -4.18 -10.40 0.61
CA ALA A 218 -2.90 -11.09 0.37
C ALA A 218 -2.40 -11.80 1.62
N HIS A 219 -1.97 -13.06 1.49
CA HIS A 219 -1.29 -13.82 2.55
C HIS A 219 -2.00 -13.78 3.92
N GLY A 220 -3.33 -13.88 3.95
CA GLY A 220 -4.12 -13.79 5.19
C GLY A 220 -4.23 -12.39 5.80
N GLY A 221 -3.68 -11.38 5.15
CA GLY A 221 -3.77 -9.96 5.48
C GLY A 221 -4.22 -9.13 4.27
N TRP A 222 -3.71 -7.90 4.18
CA TRP A 222 -4.12 -6.91 3.19
C TRP A 222 -2.92 -6.13 2.66
N LEU A 223 -2.90 -5.87 1.35
CA LEU A 223 -1.96 -4.93 0.73
C LEU A 223 -2.73 -3.70 0.26
N ILE A 224 -2.21 -2.53 0.58
CA ILE A 224 -2.74 -1.25 0.11
C ILE A 224 -1.77 -0.71 -0.94
N ASP A 225 -2.20 -0.73 -2.21
CA ASP A 225 -1.51 -0.06 -3.30
C ASP A 225 -1.77 1.44 -3.20
N THR A 226 -0.71 2.23 -3.31
CA THR A 226 -0.79 3.69 -3.31
C THR A 226 -0.21 4.24 -4.62
N PRO A 227 -0.77 5.36 -5.13
CA PRO A 227 -0.16 6.04 -6.27
C PRO A 227 1.30 6.37 -5.95
N GLY A 228 2.21 6.12 -6.90
CA GLY A 228 3.63 6.42 -6.70
C GLY A 228 3.88 7.89 -6.33
N PHE A 229 4.89 8.12 -5.50
CA PHE A 229 5.40 9.46 -5.26
C PHE A 229 6.17 9.91 -6.51
N GLN A 230 5.83 11.10 -7.00
CA GLN A 230 6.59 11.82 -8.02
C GLN A 230 7.35 12.94 -7.27
N LEU A 231 8.61 13.16 -7.64
CA LEU A 231 9.39 14.31 -7.19
C LEU A 231 8.75 15.60 -7.70
#